data_AF-A0A439QXM4-F1
#
_entry.id   AF-A0A439QXM4-F1
#
_cell.length_a   1.000
_cell.length_b   1.000
_cell.length_c   1.000
_cell.angle_alpha   90.00
_cell.angle_beta   90.00
_cell.angle_gamma   90.00
#
_symmetry.space_group_name_H-M   'P 1'
#
loop_
_entity.id
_entity.type
_entity.pdbx_description
1 polymer ?
#
loop_
_entity_poly.entity_id
_entity_poly.type
_entity_poly.pdbx_seq_one_letter_code
_entity_poly.pdbx_strand_id
1 'polypeptide(L)'
;HKVIFFRGQEHLDDAEQELFARRLGDLVPHPTQGPAAGTASILNLDSGRGGGRADQWHTDVTFVDAYPKFSVLRGVVIPAAGGDTIWSNTHAAYENLPAPLKILADNLWAIHSNAYDYAAVRPRATAEEKRHFEEVFTSTIYETEHPVVRVHP
;
A
#
# COMPACT_ATOMS: atom_id res chain seq x y z
N HIS A 1 10.86 -14.89 -4.02
CA HIS A 1 10.62 -13.69 -4.86
C HIS A 1 9.63 -12.79 -4.13
N LYS A 2 9.84 -11.47 -4.09
CA LYS A 2 9.06 -10.52 -3.24
C LYS A 2 7.81 -9.94 -3.94
N VAL A 3 7.74 -10.06 -5.26
CA VAL A 3 6.59 -9.72 -6.11
C VAL A 3 6.43 -10.82 -7.17
N ILE A 4 5.19 -11.16 -7.51
CA ILE A 4 4.84 -12.24 -8.45
C ILE A 4 3.76 -11.71 -9.39
N PHE A 5 3.87 -12.06 -10.68
CA PHE A 5 2.92 -11.64 -11.71
C PHE A 5 2.29 -12.85 -12.39
N PHE A 6 0.97 -12.82 -12.54
CA PHE A 6 0.21 -13.76 -13.36
C PHE A 6 -0.42 -12.98 -14.52
N ARG A 7 -0.11 -13.36 -15.76
CA ARG A 7 -0.67 -12.73 -16.97
C ARG A 7 -1.85 -13.54 -17.52
N GLY A 8 -2.68 -12.93 -18.36
CA GLY A 8 -3.81 -13.61 -19.00
C GLY A 8 -4.93 -13.98 -18.01
N GLN A 9 -5.16 -13.12 -17.01
CA GLN A 9 -6.14 -13.34 -15.94
C GLN A 9 -7.38 -12.45 -16.10
N GLU A 10 -7.76 -12.13 -17.33
CA GLU A 10 -8.89 -11.24 -17.64
C GLU A 10 -10.25 -11.86 -17.29
N HIS A 11 -10.26 -13.17 -17.01
CA HIS A 11 -11.45 -13.90 -16.57
C HIS A 11 -11.82 -13.64 -15.11
N LEU A 12 -10.89 -13.11 -14.29
CA LEU A 12 -11.09 -12.95 -12.85
C LEU A 12 -11.97 -11.74 -12.51
N ASP A 13 -13.06 -11.98 -11.78
CA ASP A 13 -13.89 -10.93 -11.17
C ASP A 13 -13.49 -10.58 -9.70
N ASP A 14 -14.20 -9.63 -9.08
CA ASP A 14 -13.91 -9.17 -7.71
C ASP A 14 -14.04 -10.31 -6.69
N ALA A 15 -15.04 -11.19 -6.87
CA ALA A 15 -15.27 -12.32 -5.99
C ALA A 15 -14.13 -13.35 -6.15
N GLU A 16 -13.68 -13.62 -7.36
CA GLU A 16 -12.57 -14.52 -7.63
C GLU A 16 -11.24 -13.97 -7.12
N GLN A 17 -11.02 -12.65 -7.21
CA GLN A 17 -9.87 -11.99 -6.59
C GLN A 17 -9.87 -12.16 -5.06
N GLU A 18 -11.01 -11.96 -4.40
CA GLU A 18 -11.13 -12.18 -2.95
C GLU A 18 -10.96 -13.66 -2.58
N LEU A 19 -11.51 -14.59 -3.36
CA LEU A 19 -11.34 -16.02 -3.14
C LEU A 19 -9.87 -16.44 -3.26
N PHE A 20 -9.14 -15.87 -4.21
CA PHE A 20 -7.70 -16.08 -4.32
C PHE A 20 -6.95 -15.49 -3.13
N ALA A 21 -7.22 -14.23 -2.77
CA ALA A 21 -6.55 -13.55 -1.65
C ALA A 21 -6.78 -14.29 -0.31
N ARG A 22 -7.96 -14.87 -0.10
CA ARG A 22 -8.27 -15.71 1.08
C ARG A 22 -7.40 -16.96 1.21
N ARG A 23 -6.78 -17.43 0.12
CA ARG A 23 -5.81 -18.53 0.18
C ARG A 23 -4.48 -18.11 0.83
N LEU A 24 -4.22 -16.80 0.90
CA LEU A 24 -2.99 -16.22 1.43
C LEU A 24 -3.14 -15.70 2.86
N GLY A 25 -4.37 -15.54 3.35
CA GLY A 25 -4.68 -15.10 4.71
C GLY A 25 -6.06 -14.45 4.82
N ASP A 26 -6.33 -13.88 5.98
CA ASP A 26 -7.56 -13.12 6.21
C ASP A 26 -7.55 -11.80 5.42
N LEU A 27 -8.71 -11.45 4.88
CA LEU A 27 -8.88 -10.20 4.14
C LEU A 27 -9.03 -9.03 5.12
N VAL A 28 -8.25 -7.98 4.91
CA VAL A 28 -8.28 -6.76 5.72
C VAL A 28 -8.61 -5.59 4.80
N PRO A 29 -9.74 -4.89 5.00
CA PRO A 29 -10.07 -3.71 4.21
C PRO A 29 -9.15 -2.54 4.56
N HIS A 30 -8.99 -1.59 3.63
CA HIS A 30 -8.21 -0.38 3.88
C HIS A 30 -8.81 0.41 5.06
N PRO A 31 -8.03 0.78 6.10
CA PRO A 31 -8.58 1.28 7.37
C PRO A 31 -9.29 2.64 7.27
N THR A 32 -8.96 3.45 6.27
CA THR A 32 -9.56 4.78 6.07
C THR A 32 -10.57 4.85 4.93
N GLN A 33 -10.50 3.93 3.96
CA GLN A 33 -11.32 3.99 2.74
C GLN A 33 -12.42 2.91 2.74
N GLY A 34 -12.24 1.84 3.52
CA GLY A 34 -13.14 0.70 3.52
C GLY A 34 -13.14 -0.08 2.20
N PRO A 35 -13.97 -1.13 2.11
CA PRO A 35 -14.14 -1.91 0.91
C PRO A 35 -15.14 -1.26 -0.06
N ALA A 36 -15.03 -1.61 -1.34
CA ALA A 36 -16.03 -1.33 -2.36
C ALA A 36 -17.36 -2.01 -2.00
N ALA A 37 -18.47 -1.38 -2.38
CA ALA A 37 -19.80 -1.87 -2.06
C ALA A 37 -20.00 -3.32 -2.55
N GLY A 38 -20.44 -4.20 -1.64
CA GLY A 38 -20.67 -5.62 -1.94
C GLY A 38 -19.43 -6.51 -1.87
N THR A 39 -18.26 -5.96 -1.52
CA THR A 39 -17.01 -6.72 -1.34
C THR A 39 -16.58 -6.72 0.13
N ALA A 40 -15.71 -7.65 0.51
CA ALA A 40 -15.15 -7.71 1.86
C ALA A 40 -13.94 -6.80 2.06
N SER A 41 -13.11 -6.60 1.02
CA SER A 41 -11.83 -5.87 1.15
C SER A 41 -11.34 -5.16 -0.11
N ILE A 42 -12.08 -5.22 -1.22
CA ILE A 42 -11.62 -4.61 -2.48
C ILE A 42 -11.54 -3.09 -2.34
N LEU A 43 -10.40 -2.52 -2.70
CA LEU A 43 -10.23 -1.07 -2.86
C LEU A 43 -10.06 -0.74 -4.34
N ASN A 44 -10.94 0.10 -4.88
CA ASN A 44 -10.88 0.51 -6.27
C ASN A 44 -9.88 1.65 -6.47
N LEU A 45 -8.91 1.44 -7.37
CA LEU A 45 -7.94 2.45 -7.80
C LEU A 45 -8.34 2.95 -9.19
N ASP A 46 -9.02 4.10 -9.25
CA ASP A 46 -9.53 4.68 -10.50
C ASP A 46 -8.94 6.08 -10.75
N SER A 47 -7.97 6.15 -11.65
CA SER A 47 -7.34 7.41 -12.05
C SER A 47 -8.29 8.40 -12.74
N GLY A 48 -9.41 7.93 -13.32
CA GLY A 48 -10.40 8.76 -13.97
C GLY A 48 -11.33 9.51 -13.01
N ARG A 49 -11.42 9.05 -11.76
CA ARG A 49 -12.27 9.64 -10.71
C ARG A 49 -11.48 10.42 -9.65
N GLY A 50 -10.26 10.84 -9.98
CA GLY A 50 -9.37 11.50 -9.02
C GLY A 50 -8.80 10.53 -7.99
N GLY A 51 -8.78 9.22 -8.27
CA GLY A 51 -8.06 8.25 -7.45
C GLY A 51 -6.61 8.68 -7.29
N GLY A 52 -6.17 8.77 -6.04
CA GLY A 52 -4.86 9.29 -5.69
C GLY A 52 -3.73 8.57 -6.43
N ARG A 53 -2.69 9.33 -6.80
CA ARG A 53 -1.45 8.78 -7.36
C ARG A 53 -0.50 8.48 -6.21
N ALA A 54 0.03 7.27 -6.17
CA ALA A 54 1.12 6.91 -5.27
C ALA A 54 2.44 7.01 -6.05
N ASP A 55 2.93 8.22 -6.23
CA ASP A 55 4.12 8.55 -7.03
C ASP A 55 5.40 8.72 -6.19
N GLN A 56 5.35 8.31 -4.92
CA GLN A 56 6.48 8.25 -4.01
C GLN A 56 6.73 6.80 -3.58
N TRP A 57 7.98 6.44 -3.31
CA TRP A 57 8.31 5.13 -2.73
C TRP A 57 7.62 4.97 -1.38
N HIS A 58 6.83 3.92 -1.24
CA HIS A 58 6.08 3.64 -0.02
C HIS A 58 5.92 2.12 0.18
N THR A 59 5.38 1.78 1.34
CA THR A 59 4.81 0.47 1.65
C THR A 59 3.43 0.68 2.26
N ASP A 60 2.47 -0.13 1.85
CA ASP A 60 1.06 0.08 2.16
C ASP A 60 0.79 0.05 3.68
N VAL A 61 -0.01 1.01 4.15
CA VAL A 61 -0.68 1.01 5.47
C VAL A 61 0.24 0.83 6.68
N THR A 62 1.52 1.22 6.61
CA THR A 62 2.44 1.08 7.77
C THR A 62 2.09 1.92 8.99
N PHE A 63 1.06 2.76 8.93
CA PHE A 63 0.57 3.55 10.04
C PHE A 63 -0.35 2.79 11.01
N VAL A 64 -0.58 1.49 10.80
CA VAL A 64 -1.33 0.63 11.74
C VAL A 64 -0.45 -0.51 12.29
N ASP A 65 -0.75 -0.95 13.52
CA ASP A 65 0.01 -2.00 14.24
C ASP A 65 0.23 -3.29 13.44
N ALA A 66 -0.86 -3.84 12.91
CA ALA A 66 -0.87 -5.06 12.10
C ALA A 66 -1.18 -4.75 10.64
N TYR A 67 -0.23 -4.11 9.95
CA TYR A 67 -0.37 -3.78 8.53
C TYR A 67 -0.32 -5.04 7.63
N PRO A 68 -0.81 -4.96 6.37
CA PRO A 68 -0.96 -6.12 5.50
C PRO A 68 0.36 -6.86 5.22
N LYS A 69 0.30 -8.19 5.25
CA LYS A 69 1.42 -9.07 4.86
C LYS A 69 1.67 -9.06 3.35
N PHE A 70 0.58 -9.01 2.59
CA PHE A 70 0.57 -9.03 1.12
C PHE A 70 -0.59 -8.19 0.60
N SER A 71 -0.40 -7.60 -0.58
CA SER A 71 -1.46 -6.98 -1.38
C SER A 71 -1.67 -7.80 -2.65
N VAL A 72 -2.93 -8.00 -3.05
CA VAL A 72 -3.28 -8.62 -4.34
C VAL A 72 -3.89 -7.54 -5.23
N LEU A 73 -3.20 -7.25 -6.34
CA LEU A 73 -3.63 -6.25 -7.31
C LEU A 73 -4.04 -6.92 -8.63
N ARG A 74 -5.22 -6.57 -9.14
CA ARG A 74 -5.72 -6.98 -10.46
C ARG A 74 -5.89 -5.75 -11.34
N GLY A 75 -5.28 -5.77 -12.52
CA GLY A 75 -5.49 -4.72 -13.52
C GLY A 75 -6.83 -4.91 -14.23
N VAL A 76 -7.71 -3.91 -14.14
CA VAL A 76 -9.05 -3.95 -14.77
C VAL A 76 -9.06 -3.18 -16.08
N VAL A 77 -8.64 -1.93 -16.04
CA VAL A 77 -8.45 -1.07 -17.22
C VAL A 77 -7.04 -0.52 -17.17
N ILE A 78 -6.21 -0.87 -18.15
CA ILE A 78 -4.80 -0.45 -18.24
C ILE A 78 -4.61 0.29 -19.57
N PRO A 79 -3.96 1.47 -19.60
CA PRO A 79 -3.65 2.16 -20.84
C PRO A 79 -2.69 1.34 -21.72
N ALA A 80 -2.70 1.59 -23.03
CA ALA A 80 -1.84 0.88 -23.98
C ALA A 80 -0.32 1.05 -23.71
N ALA A 81 0.07 2.14 -23.02
CA ALA A 81 1.43 2.40 -22.59
C ALA A 81 1.47 3.30 -21.35
N GLY A 82 2.53 3.18 -20.55
CA GLY A 82 2.73 3.93 -19.30
C GLY A 82 1.93 3.36 -18.12
N GLY A 83 2.15 3.92 -16.92
CA GLY A 83 1.52 3.43 -15.69
C GLY A 83 2.27 2.27 -15.03
N ASP A 84 3.54 2.07 -15.38
CA ASP A 84 4.39 1.05 -14.77
C ASP A 84 4.46 1.23 -13.25
N THR A 85 4.35 0.12 -12.53
CA THR A 85 4.62 0.05 -11.11
C THR A 85 5.99 -0.59 -10.92
N ILE A 86 6.80 -0.02 -10.03
CA ILE A 86 8.14 -0.51 -9.71
C ILE A 86 8.18 -0.97 -8.25
N TRP A 87 8.96 -2.01 -7.98
CA TRP A 87 9.14 -2.58 -6.64
C TRP A 87 10.61 -2.61 -6.28
N SER A 88 10.91 -2.47 -4.99
CA SER A 88 12.25 -2.59 -4.43
C SER A 88 12.31 -3.71 -3.39
N ASN A 89 13.41 -4.47 -3.37
CA ASN A 89 13.62 -5.54 -2.41
C ASN A 89 14.36 -5.01 -1.17
N THR A 90 13.61 -4.61 -0.15
CA THR A 90 14.16 -4.06 1.10
C THR A 90 15.00 -5.07 1.89
N HIS A 91 14.73 -6.37 1.77
CA HIS A 91 15.59 -7.40 2.36
C HIS A 91 16.98 -7.42 1.72
N ALA A 92 17.06 -7.36 0.38
CA ALA A 92 18.35 -7.27 -0.31
C ALA A 92 19.06 -5.95 0.00
N ALA A 93 18.33 -4.84 0.13
CA ALA A 93 18.90 -3.56 0.53
C ALA A 93 19.54 -3.64 1.93
N TYR A 94 18.83 -4.24 2.90
CA TYR A 94 19.30 -4.46 4.25
C TYR A 94 20.52 -5.38 4.32
N GLU A 95 20.52 -6.50 3.59
CA GLU A 95 21.66 -7.42 3.56
C GLU A 95 22.94 -6.79 2.99
N ASN A 96 22.81 -5.78 2.12
CA ASN A 96 23.93 -5.05 1.55
C ASN A 96 24.38 -3.84 2.38
N LEU A 97 23.77 -3.57 3.55
CA LEU A 97 24.22 -2.50 4.43
C LEU A 97 25.61 -2.82 5.01
N PRO A 98 26.53 -1.83 5.08
CA PRO A 98 27.72 -1.94 5.92
C PRO A 98 27.34 -2.33 7.35
N ALA A 99 28.15 -3.17 7.99
CA ALA A 99 27.86 -3.70 9.32
C ALA A 99 27.48 -2.63 10.37
N PRO A 100 28.13 -1.44 10.43
CA PRO A 100 27.71 -0.39 11.37
C PRO A 100 26.29 0.13 11.12
N LEU A 101 25.88 0.25 9.85
CA LEU A 101 24.52 0.71 9.49
C LEU A 101 23.48 -0.38 9.73
N LYS A 102 23.84 -1.66 9.52
CA LYS A 102 22.98 -2.80 9.84
C LYS A 102 22.68 -2.83 11.35
N ILE A 103 23.71 -2.72 12.19
CA ILE A 103 23.58 -2.64 13.66
C ILE A 103 22.72 -1.43 14.06
N LEU A 104 22.94 -0.27 13.45
CA LEU A 104 22.11 0.90 13.74
C LEU A 104 20.64 0.62 13.41
N ALA A 105 20.36 0.14 12.20
CA ALA A 105 18.99 -0.15 11.75
C ALA A 105 18.29 -1.20 12.64
N ASP A 106 19.01 -2.22 13.11
CA ASP A 106 18.49 -3.26 14.00
C ASP A 106 18.02 -2.73 15.37
N ASN A 107 18.51 -1.55 15.78
CA ASN A 107 18.21 -0.95 17.07
C ASN A 107 17.28 0.27 16.99
N LEU A 108 16.88 0.69 15.79
CA LEU A 108 16.02 1.84 15.60
C LEU A 108 14.54 1.47 15.49
N TRP A 109 13.72 2.36 16.00
CA TRP A 109 12.27 2.36 15.85
C TRP A 109 11.84 3.63 15.14
N ALA A 110 10.79 3.53 14.34
CA ALA A 110 10.23 4.62 13.56
C ALA A 110 8.74 4.75 13.85
N ILE A 111 8.27 6.00 13.90
CA ILE A 111 6.84 6.33 14.01
C ILE A 111 6.29 6.47 12.59
N HIS A 112 5.21 5.76 12.31
CA HIS A 112 4.48 5.79 11.05
C HIS A 112 3.09 6.39 11.29
N SER A 113 2.67 7.33 10.44
CA SER A 113 1.36 7.98 10.56
C SER A 113 0.75 8.26 9.19
N ASN A 114 -0.57 8.14 9.10
CA ASN A 114 -1.33 8.57 7.91
C ASN A 114 -1.45 10.11 7.81
N ALA A 115 -1.19 10.85 8.89
CA ALA A 115 -1.11 12.30 8.87
C ALA A 115 0.13 12.80 8.09
N TYR A 116 1.16 11.94 8.01
CA TYR A 116 2.41 12.16 7.27
C TYR A 116 2.61 11.06 6.23
N ASP A 117 1.57 10.75 5.46
CA ASP A 117 1.74 9.82 4.34
C ASP A 117 2.14 10.59 3.07
N TYR A 118 2.71 9.91 2.08
CA TYR A 118 3.14 10.44 0.77
C TYR A 118 2.13 11.37 0.06
N ALA A 119 0.86 11.37 0.50
CA ALA A 119 -0.20 12.25 0.05
C ALA A 119 -0.19 13.68 0.66
N ALA A 120 0.54 13.95 1.74
CA ALA A 120 0.59 15.27 2.39
C ALA A 120 1.35 16.33 1.59
N VAL A 121 2.33 15.91 0.78
CA VAL A 121 3.10 16.82 -0.09
C VAL A 121 2.67 16.63 -1.54
N ARG A 122 1.43 17.05 -1.84
CA ARG A 122 0.94 17.19 -3.22
C ARG A 122 0.94 18.67 -3.62
N PRO A 123 2.08 19.25 -4.04
CA PRO A 123 2.14 20.65 -4.46
C PRO A 123 1.23 20.98 -5.65
N ARG A 124 0.76 19.94 -6.37
CA ARG A 124 -0.18 20.04 -7.51
C ARG A 124 -1.58 19.45 -7.23
N ALA A 125 -1.90 19.09 -5.99
CA ALA A 125 -3.26 18.60 -5.68
C ALA A 125 -4.30 19.70 -5.90
N THR A 126 -5.37 19.31 -6.57
CA THR A 126 -6.62 20.08 -6.68
C THR A 126 -7.25 20.26 -5.29
N ALA A 127 -8.16 21.22 -5.17
CA ALA A 127 -8.90 21.43 -3.92
C ALA A 127 -9.76 20.22 -3.53
N GLU A 128 -10.25 19.47 -4.51
CA GLU A 128 -11.04 18.25 -4.29
C GLU A 128 -10.19 17.11 -3.73
N GLU A 129 -8.99 16.89 -4.29
CA GLU A 129 -8.06 15.87 -3.77
C GLU A 129 -7.60 16.19 -2.34
N LYS A 130 -7.42 17.47 -2.00
CA LYS A 130 -7.08 17.90 -0.63
C LYS A 130 -8.23 17.66 0.35
N ARG A 131 -9.46 18.04 -0.02
CA ARG A 131 -10.64 17.76 0.81
C ARG A 131 -10.86 16.28 1.03
N HIS A 132 -10.75 15.47 -0.03
CA HIS A 132 -10.86 14.01 0.11
C HIS A 132 -9.81 13.43 1.05
N PHE A 133 -8.56 13.90 0.96
CA PHE A 133 -7.50 13.52 1.90
C PHE A 133 -7.86 13.87 3.35
N GLU A 134 -8.32 15.11 3.59
CA GLU A 134 -8.70 15.58 4.93
C GLU A 134 -9.91 14.82 5.50
N GLU A 135 -10.96 14.66 4.71
CA GLU A 135 -12.26 14.12 5.12
C GLU A 135 -12.30 12.59 5.20
N VAL A 136 -11.48 11.89 4.43
CA VAL A 136 -11.46 10.43 4.38
C VAL A 136 -10.18 9.88 4.99
N PHE A 137 -9.03 10.29 4.45
CA PHE A 137 -7.77 9.66 4.79
C PHE A 137 -7.23 10.04 6.16
N THR A 138 -7.32 11.31 6.56
CA THR A 138 -6.88 11.81 7.88
C THR A 138 -8.02 12.09 8.84
N SER A 139 -9.25 11.64 8.53
CA SER A 139 -10.42 11.77 9.41
C SER A 139 -10.19 11.15 10.79
N THR A 140 -9.38 10.09 10.82
CA THR A 140 -8.80 9.49 12.02
C THR A 140 -7.30 9.49 11.83
N ILE A 141 -6.57 10.08 12.79
CA ILE A 141 -5.10 10.03 12.80
C ILE A 141 -4.69 8.68 13.40
N TYR A 142 -3.99 7.89 12.60
CA TYR A 142 -3.29 6.70 13.01
C TYR A 142 -1.83 7.04 13.21
N GLU A 143 -1.27 6.54 14.30
CA GLU A 143 0.15 6.63 14.60
C GLU A 143 0.57 5.32 15.24
N THR A 144 1.66 4.73 14.77
CA THR A 144 2.16 3.45 15.27
C THR A 144 3.68 3.42 15.19
N GLU A 145 4.31 2.89 16.23
CA GLU A 145 5.75 2.68 16.26
C GLU A 145 6.11 1.28 15.75
N HIS A 146 7.08 1.21 14.86
CA HIS A 146 7.58 -0.05 14.29
C HIS A 146 9.11 -0.10 14.35
N PRO A 147 9.72 -1.29 14.53
CA PRO A 147 11.15 -1.43 14.33
C PRO A 147 11.48 -1.11 12.86
N VAL A 148 12.57 -0.38 12.63
CA VAL A 148 13.04 -0.04 11.27
C VAL A 148 13.34 -1.31 10.47
N VAL A 149 13.82 -2.34 11.15
CA VAL A 149 14.02 -3.68 10.57
C VAL A 149 12.97 -4.61 11.17
N ARG A 150 11.95 -4.97 10.37
CA ARG A 150 10.95 -5.96 10.74
C ARG A 150 11.21 -7.27 10.04
N VAL A 151 11.24 -8.37 10.80
CA VAL A 151 11.23 -9.73 10.24
C VAL A 151 9.78 -10.12 10.00
N HIS A 152 9.44 -10.43 8.75
CA HIS A 152 8.10 -10.92 8.40
C HIS A 152 7.90 -12.32 9.03
N PRO A 153 6.82 -12.54 9.82
CA PRO A 153 6.50 -13.84 10.39
C PRO A 153 5.99 -14.85 9.36
#